data_AF-A0A2A5M0G0-F1
#
_entry.id   AF-A0A2A5M0G0-F1
#
_cell.length_a   1.000
_cell.length_b   1.000
_cell.length_c   1.000
_cell.angle_alpha   90.00
_cell.angle_beta   90.00
_cell.angle_gamma   90.00
#
_symmetry.space_group_name_H-M   'P 1'
#
loop_
_entity.id
_entity.type
_entity.pdbx_description
1 polymer ?
#
loop_
_entity_poly.entity_id
_entity_poly.type
_entity_poly.pdbx_seq_one_letter_code
_entity_poly.pdbx_strand_id
1 'polypeptide(L)'
;MNEVSTEKWFIHDPDKIMKIAAGVTHLSAALEPREDLMFFEHKSKPLNIDFGFYGDEVTLEGEWVVCVLNTSLEEPWDDPIDRISSNSFVEGLKNVQSCVAKYT
;
A
#
# COMPACT_ATOMS: atom_id res chain seq x y z
N MET A 1 -9.79 -12.69 4.11
CA MET A 1 -9.13 -11.42 3.74
C MET A 1 -9.99 -10.32 4.33
N ASN A 2 -9.45 -9.46 5.21
CA ASN A 2 -10.27 -8.45 5.89
C ASN A 2 -10.62 -7.33 4.91
N GLU A 3 -11.91 -7.06 4.75
CA GLU A 3 -12.40 -5.94 3.94
C GLU A 3 -11.96 -4.61 4.57
N VAL A 4 -11.29 -3.75 3.81
CA VAL A 4 -10.92 -2.40 4.27
C VAL A 4 -12.17 -1.54 4.36
N SER A 5 -12.36 -0.85 5.48
CA SER A 5 -13.52 0.03 5.71
C SER A 5 -13.49 1.23 4.77
N THR A 6 -14.36 1.23 3.76
CA THR A 6 -14.59 2.36 2.85
C THR A 6 -15.29 3.53 3.53
N GLU A 7 -15.79 3.37 4.76
CA GLU A 7 -16.31 4.48 5.56
C GLU A 7 -15.18 5.39 6.04
N LYS A 8 -14.04 4.81 6.43
CA LYS A 8 -12.89 5.52 7.02
C LYS A 8 -11.82 5.93 6.02
N TRP A 9 -11.73 5.22 4.89
CA TRP A 9 -10.68 5.42 3.90
C TRP A 9 -11.26 5.77 2.54
N PHE A 10 -10.67 6.74 1.85
CA PHE A 10 -10.70 6.79 0.40
C PHE A 10 -9.62 5.84 -0.12
N ILE A 11 -9.99 4.92 -1.02
CA ILE A 11 -9.11 3.87 -1.52
C ILE A 11 -8.85 4.14 -3.00
N HIS A 12 -7.59 4.33 -3.35
CA HIS A 12 -7.10 4.49 -4.71
C HIS A 12 -6.36 3.19 -5.08
N ASP A 13 -7.07 2.32 -5.80
CA ASP A 13 -6.59 1.01 -6.25
C ASP A 13 -6.93 0.84 -7.74
N PRO A 14 -6.21 1.52 -8.64
CA PRO A 14 -6.54 1.57 -10.07
C PRO A 14 -6.54 0.19 -10.72
N ASP A 15 -5.66 -0.70 -10.23
CA ASP A 15 -5.49 -2.06 -10.74
C ASP A 15 -6.41 -3.08 -10.04
N LYS A 16 -7.26 -2.63 -9.11
CA LYS A 16 -8.23 -3.44 -8.37
C LYS A 16 -7.57 -4.59 -7.61
N ILE A 17 -6.34 -4.38 -7.15
CA ILE A 17 -5.51 -5.33 -6.42
C ILE A 17 -6.24 -5.88 -5.19
N MET A 18 -6.97 -5.06 -4.43
CA MET A 18 -7.72 -5.52 -3.26
C MET A 18 -8.80 -6.54 -3.62
N LYS A 19 -9.47 -6.32 -4.76
CA LYS A 19 -10.49 -7.24 -5.28
C LYS A 19 -9.86 -8.53 -5.81
N ILE A 20 -8.73 -8.43 -6.50
CA ILE A 20 -8.01 -9.59 -7.05
C ILE A 20 -7.41 -10.42 -5.90
N ALA A 21 -6.81 -9.76 -4.90
CA ALA A 21 -6.31 -10.37 -3.70
C ALA A 21 -7.43 -11.13 -2.99
N ALA A 22 -8.61 -10.54 -2.80
CA ALA A 22 -9.73 -11.20 -2.13
C ALA A 22 -10.16 -12.53 -2.79
N GLY A 23 -9.92 -12.68 -4.10
CA GLY A 23 -10.25 -13.87 -4.88
C GLY A 23 -9.12 -14.90 -5.08
N VAL A 24 -7.93 -14.69 -4.48
CA VAL A 24 -6.68 -15.49 -4.60
C VAL A 24 -6.72 -16.67 -5.59
N THR A 25 -6.31 -16.44 -6.85
CA THR A 25 -5.67 -17.50 -7.67
C THR A 25 -4.66 -17.01 -8.71
N HIS A 26 -4.63 -15.74 -9.13
CA HIS A 26 -3.70 -15.30 -10.19
C HIS A 26 -3.13 -13.88 -10.00
N LEU A 27 -2.61 -13.55 -8.82
CA LEU A 27 -1.90 -12.27 -8.61
C LEU A 27 -0.53 -12.16 -9.30
N SER A 28 -0.10 -13.18 -10.06
CA SER A 28 1.31 -13.35 -10.44
C SER A 28 1.63 -13.17 -11.92
N ALA A 29 0.81 -12.50 -12.74
CA ALA A 29 1.10 -12.42 -14.19
C ALA A 29 0.89 -11.08 -14.89
N ALA A 30 0.34 -10.04 -14.23
CA ALA A 30 0.01 -8.79 -14.94
C ALA A 30 0.18 -7.49 -14.14
N LEU A 31 0.77 -7.52 -12.94
CA LEU A 31 1.06 -6.31 -12.17
C LEU A 31 2.53 -5.94 -12.36
N GLU A 32 2.76 -4.86 -13.09
CA GLU A 32 4.09 -4.25 -13.20
C GLU A 32 4.42 -3.55 -11.88
N PRO A 33 5.61 -3.78 -11.29
CA PRO A 33 6.02 -3.04 -10.10
C PRO A 33 6.09 -1.55 -10.40
N ARG A 34 5.55 -0.74 -9.48
CA ARG A 34 5.57 0.72 -9.56
C ARG A 34 5.46 1.34 -8.18
N GLU A 35 6.03 2.53 -8.01
CA GLU A 35 6.07 3.24 -6.74
C GLU A 35 4.68 3.59 -6.15
N ASP A 36 3.63 3.71 -6.97
CA ASP A 36 2.32 4.24 -6.59
C ASP A 36 1.15 3.26 -6.85
N LEU A 37 1.30 1.98 -6.46
CA LEU A 37 0.29 0.95 -6.77
C LEU A 37 -1.04 1.14 -6.07
N MET A 38 -1.01 1.47 -4.78
CA MET A 38 -2.22 1.59 -3.98
C MET A 38 -2.05 2.63 -2.88
N PHE A 39 -3.08 3.45 -2.73
CA PHE A 39 -3.06 4.54 -1.78
C PHE A 39 -4.37 4.61 -0.98
N PHE A 40 -4.25 4.90 0.31
CA PHE A 40 -5.36 5.04 1.23
C PHE A 40 -5.26 6.39 1.91
N GLU A 41 -6.26 7.24 1.70
CA GLU A 41 -6.39 8.53 2.39
C GLU A 41 -7.41 8.42 3.51
N HIS A 42 -7.01 8.72 4.75
CA HIS A 42 -7.92 8.66 5.89
C HIS A 42 -8.86 9.86 5.87
N LYS A 43 -10.18 9.63 5.89
CA LYS A 43 -11.18 10.69 5.68
C LYS A 43 -11.25 11.77 6.76
N SER A 44 -10.75 11.47 7.96
CA SER A 44 -10.87 12.36 9.13
C SER A 44 -9.58 12.59 9.92
N LYS A 45 -8.46 12.00 9.51
CA LYS A 45 -7.17 12.13 10.18
C LYS A 45 -6.14 12.55 9.14
N PRO A 46 -5.10 13.32 9.50
CA PRO A 46 -4.02 13.68 8.58
C PRO A 46 -3.09 12.48 8.36
N LEU A 47 -3.61 11.42 7.75
CA LEU A 47 -2.94 10.13 7.64
C LEU A 47 -3.20 9.50 6.27
N ASN A 48 -2.12 9.15 5.59
CA ASN A 48 -2.17 8.36 4.36
C ASN A 48 -1.38 7.06 4.51
N ILE A 49 -1.78 6.03 3.78
CA ILE A 49 -1.02 4.79 3.62
C ILE A 49 -0.77 4.59 2.14
N ASP A 50 0.50 4.53 1.76
CA ASP A 50 0.98 4.28 0.41
C ASP A 50 1.58 2.89 0.30
N PHE A 51 1.37 2.22 -0.83
CA PHE A 51 1.93 0.93 -1.14
C PHE A 51 2.42 0.89 -2.58
N GLY A 52 3.69 0.52 -2.74
CA GLY A 52 4.33 0.45 -4.03
C GLY A 52 5.61 -0.40 -4.01
N PHE A 53 6.30 -0.38 -5.13
CA PHE A 53 7.61 -1.00 -5.29
C PHE A 53 8.68 0.08 -5.39
N TYR A 54 9.71 -0.01 -4.56
CA TYR A 54 10.82 0.94 -4.53
C TYR A 54 12.10 0.22 -4.93
N GLY A 55 12.71 0.67 -6.03
CA GLY A 55 13.88 0.03 -6.63
C GLY A 55 13.89 0.27 -8.14
N ASP A 56 14.54 -0.63 -8.87
CA ASP A 56 14.54 -0.60 -10.32
C ASP A 56 13.41 -1.48 -10.87
N GLU A 57 12.37 -0.82 -11.39
CA GLU A 57 11.19 -1.45 -11.98
C GLU A 57 11.52 -2.26 -13.25
N VAL A 58 12.63 -1.96 -13.94
CA VAL A 58 13.05 -2.64 -15.17
C VAL A 58 13.82 -3.92 -14.85
N THR A 59 14.76 -3.86 -13.91
CA THR A 59 15.54 -5.02 -13.48
C THR A 59 14.83 -5.85 -12.41
N LEU A 60 13.71 -5.34 -11.86
CA LEU A 60 12.96 -5.92 -10.75
C LEU A 60 13.79 -6.08 -9.47
N GLU A 61 14.85 -5.28 -9.33
CA GLU A 61 15.68 -5.22 -8.13
C GLU A 61 15.12 -4.14 -7.19
N GLY A 62 14.40 -4.57 -6.15
CA GLY A 62 13.75 -3.64 -5.22
C GLY A 62 12.90 -4.34 -4.18
N GLU A 63 12.13 -3.54 -3.45
CA GLU A 63 11.29 -4.00 -2.35
C GLU A 63 9.85 -3.49 -2.51
N TRP A 64 8.89 -4.30 -2.06
CA TRP A 64 7.51 -3.88 -1.86
C TRP A 64 7.41 -3.14 -0.54
N VAL A 65 7.06 -1.86 -0.57
CA VAL A 65 7.10 -0.97 0.60
C VAL A 65 5.71 -0.44 0.91
N VAL A 66 5.35 -0.47 2.19
CA VAL A 66 4.19 0.25 2.72
C VAL A 66 4.69 1.43 3.56
N CYS A 67 4.30 2.63 3.18
CA CYS A 67 4.61 3.87 3.89
C CYS A 67 3.34 4.41 4.57
N VAL A 68 3.45 4.81 5.84
CA VAL A 68 2.37 5.47 6.58
C VAL A 68 2.80 6.92 6.83
N LEU A 69 2.03 7.88 6.31
CA LEU A 69 2.43 9.28 6.23
C LEU A 69 1.56 10.14 7.12
N ASN A 70 2.17 11.06 7.86
CA ASN A 70 1.46 12.14 8.53
C ASN A 70 1.32 13.33 7.58
N THR A 71 0.13 13.53 7.00
CA THR A 71 -0.10 14.58 6.00
C THR A 71 -0.17 16.00 6.58
N SER A 72 -0.05 16.14 7.90
CA SER A 72 0.10 17.46 8.53
C SER A 72 1.54 17.99 8.50
N LEU A 73 2.52 17.16 8.13
CA LEU A 73 3.91 17.57 7.96
C LEU A 73 4.12 18.23 6.59
N GLU A 74 5.12 19.12 6.51
CA GLU A 74 5.50 19.79 5.25
C GLU A 74 6.10 18.81 4.25
N GLU A 75 6.91 17.86 4.73
CA GLU A 75 7.54 16.79 3.95
C GLU A 75 7.22 15.41 4.55
N PRO A 76 5.99 14.88 4.38
CA PRO A 76 5.55 13.63 5.02
C PRO A 76 6.34 12.38 4.64
N TRP A 77 7.01 12.41 3.49
CA TRP A 77 7.74 11.28 2.92
C TRP A 77 9.16 11.11 3.49
N ASP A 78 9.74 12.19 4.01
CA ASP A 78 11.09 12.18 4.58
C ASP A 78 11.13 11.50 5.96
N ASP A 79 10.02 11.58 6.70
CA ASP A 79 9.84 10.97 8.02
C ASP A 79 8.48 10.25 8.12
N PRO A 80 8.32 9.10 7.42
CA PRO A 80 7.09 8.33 7.50
C PRO A 80 6.90 7.77 8.92
N ILE A 81 5.67 7.78 9.41
CA ILE A 81 5.29 7.22 10.72
C ILE A 81 5.71 5.76 10.82
N ASP A 82 5.46 4.99 9.76
CA ASP A 82 5.95 3.63 9.59
C ASP A 82 6.42 3.44 8.14
N ARG A 83 7.49 2.68 7.96
CA ARG A 83 7.93 2.17 6.65
C ARG A 83 8.22 0.68 6.77
N ILE A 84 7.49 -0.14 6.03
CA ILE A 84 7.61 -1.61 6.09
C ILE A 84 7.96 -2.15 4.70
N SER A 85 9.19 -2.66 4.56
CA SER A 85 9.65 -3.34 3.33
C SER A 85 9.32 -4.82 3.35
N SER A 86 9.15 -5.41 2.17
CA SER A 86 8.95 -6.84 1.97
C SER A 86 9.48 -7.30 0.60
N ASN A 87 9.98 -8.53 0.54
CA ASN A 87 10.59 -9.08 -0.67
C ASN A 87 9.58 -9.73 -1.62
N SER A 88 8.30 -9.77 -1.24
CA SER A 88 7.24 -10.34 -2.07
C SER A 88 5.98 -9.50 -2.02
N PHE A 89 5.31 -9.41 -3.17
CA PHE A 89 4.07 -8.65 -3.32
C PHE A 89 2.99 -9.12 -2.31
N VAL A 90 2.89 -10.43 -2.09
CA VAL A 90 1.92 -11.03 -1.17
C VAL A 90 2.18 -10.63 0.28
N GLU A 91 3.45 -10.52 0.69
CA GLU A 91 3.80 -9.97 2.00
C GLU A 91 3.52 -8.48 2.09
N GLY A 92 3.80 -7.72 1.02
CA GLY A 92 3.42 -6.31 0.90
C GLY A 92 1.93 -6.10 1.14
N LEU A 93 1.07 -6.91 0.53
CA LEU A 93 -0.38 -6.85 0.76
C LEU A 93 -0.80 -7.17 2.21
N LYS A 94 -0.11 -8.09 2.88
CA LYS A 94 -0.35 -8.36 4.30
C LYS A 94 0.07 -7.16 5.16
N ASN A 95 1.14 -6.47 4.79
CA ASN A 95 1.59 -5.26 5.46
C ASN A 95 0.56 -4.13 5.27
N VAL A 96 0.03 -3.95 4.06
CA VAL A 96 -1.07 -2.99 3.79
C VAL A 96 -2.25 -3.26 4.72
N GLN A 97 -2.72 -4.51 4.78
CA GLN A 97 -3.85 -4.88 5.63
C GLN A 97 -3.56 -4.63 7.11
N SER A 98 -2.35 -4.92 7.56
CA SER A 98 -1.91 -4.70 8.94
C SER A 98 -1.87 -3.22 9.28
N CYS A 99 -1.32 -2.37 8.39
CA CYS A 99 -1.28 -0.92 8.58
C CYS A 99 -2.68 -0.32 8.57
N VAL A 100 -3.51 -0.65 7.58
CA VAL A 100 -4.89 -0.16 7.52
C VAL A 100 -5.65 -0.54 8.80
N ALA A 101 -5.49 -1.77 9.30
CA ALA A 101 -6.12 -2.20 10.55
C ALA A 101 -5.57 -1.45 11.78
N LYS A 102 -4.25 -1.23 11.86
CA LYS A 102 -3.59 -0.50 12.96
C LYS A 102 -4.07 0.95 13.09
N TYR A 103 -4.36 1.61 11.97
CA TYR A 103 -4.66 3.04 11.92
C TYR A 103 -6.15 3.40 11.78
N THR A 104 -7.00 2.38 11.68
CA THR A 104 -8.47 2.45 11.63
C THR A 104 -9.06 2.67 13.02
#